data_AF-A0AA90QHT0-F1
#
_entry.id   AF-A0AA90QHT0-F1
#
_cell.length_a   1.000
_cell.length_b   1.000
_cell.length_c   1.000
_cell.angle_alpha   90.00
_cell.angle_beta   90.00
_cell.angle_gamma   90.00
#
_symmetry.space_group_name_H-M   'P 1'
#
loop_
_entity.id
_entity.type
_entity.pdbx_description
1 polymer ?
#
loop_
_entity_poly.entity_id
_entity_poly.type
_entity_poly.pdbx_seq_one_letter_code
_entity_poly.pdbx_strand_id
1 'polypeptide(L)'
;MTNMKKLGKFEWVLIGVALILSVGISYYFFVVLPGGELGQGEKWRVLQELEAKHRGDSTASTPFISSASTELPYAALGLPTGKASSPYLWVLVDDQSDTRVMMIPKNGAFNLSCANTNILKKRVRLSPQVAKFLEQNCHEP
;
A
#
# COMPACT_ATOMS: atom_id res chain seq x y z
N MET A 1 -13.74 -17.78 52.60
CA MET A 1 -13.73 -19.06 51.85
C MET A 1 -14.80 -18.99 50.77
N THR A 2 -14.43 -18.61 49.56
CA THR A 2 -15.33 -18.59 48.40
C THR A 2 -15.52 -20.02 47.89
N ASN A 3 -16.76 -20.48 47.93
CA ASN A 3 -17.17 -21.82 47.53
C ASN A 3 -17.17 -21.91 45.99
N MET A 4 -16.06 -22.39 45.40
CA MET A 4 -16.00 -22.60 43.95
C MET A 4 -16.90 -23.78 43.58
N LYS A 5 -18.08 -23.48 43.01
CA LYS A 5 -18.91 -24.49 42.35
C LYS A 5 -18.08 -25.15 41.25
N LYS A 6 -17.95 -26.47 41.30
CA LYS A 6 -17.28 -27.25 40.24
C LYS A 6 -18.08 -27.08 38.95
N LEU A 7 -17.47 -26.51 37.93
CA LEU A 7 -18.09 -26.42 36.61
C LEU A 7 -18.36 -27.83 36.06
N GLY A 8 -19.57 -28.03 35.56
CA GLY A 8 -19.98 -29.21 34.83
C GLY A 8 -19.35 -29.28 33.45
N LYS A 9 -19.31 -30.49 32.87
CA LYS A 9 -18.71 -30.74 31.55
C LYS A 9 -19.28 -29.85 30.44
N PHE A 10 -20.57 -29.52 30.51
CA PHE A 10 -21.25 -28.66 29.53
C PHE A 10 -20.72 -27.21 29.54
N GLU A 11 -20.46 -26.67 30.73
CA GLU A 11 -19.96 -25.29 30.88
C GLU A 11 -18.52 -25.19 30.38
N TRP A 12 -17.71 -26.24 30.56
CA TRP A 12 -16.37 -26.34 29.96
C TRP A 12 -16.41 -26.36 28.42
N VAL A 13 -17.39 -27.04 27.82
CA VAL A 13 -17.56 -27.04 26.35
C VAL A 13 -17.92 -25.64 25.85
N LEU A 14 -18.84 -24.94 26.53
CA LEU A 14 -19.19 -23.57 26.18
C LEU A 14 -18.00 -22.60 26.28
N ILE A 15 -17.20 -22.70 27.35
CA ILE A 15 -15.98 -21.90 27.51
C ILE A 15 -14.99 -22.21 26.38
N GLY A 16 -14.81 -23.50 26.03
CA GLY A 16 -13.93 -23.91 24.93
C GLY A 16 -14.36 -23.33 23.58
N VAL A 17 -15.66 -23.40 23.25
CA VAL A 17 -16.20 -22.83 22.01
C VAL A 17 -16.05 -21.31 21.99
N ALA A 18 -16.37 -20.64 23.11
CA ALA A 18 -16.22 -19.19 23.22
C ALA A 18 -14.75 -18.74 23.05
N LEU A 19 -13.79 -19.50 23.60
CA LEU A 19 -12.37 -19.26 23.42
C LEU A 19 -11.95 -19.40 21.95
N ILE A 20 -12.37 -20.48 21.28
CA ILE A 20 -12.05 -20.71 19.86
C ILE A 20 -12.61 -19.58 18.98
N LEU A 21 -13.87 -19.21 19.20
CA LEU A 21 -14.50 -18.09 18.47
C LEU A 21 -13.78 -16.77 18.74
N SER A 22 -13.43 -16.50 20.00
CA SER A 22 -12.71 -15.27 20.36
C SER A 22 -11.34 -15.20 19.69
N VAL A 23 -10.58 -16.29 19.69
CA VAL A 23 -9.29 -16.37 18.99
C VAL A 23 -9.46 -16.20 17.49
N GLY A 24 -10.47 -16.85 16.89
CA GLY A 24 -10.76 -16.72 15.46
C GLY A 24 -11.12 -15.28 15.05
N ILE A 25 -11.96 -14.62 15.86
CA ILE A 25 -12.33 -13.21 15.66
C ILE A 25 -11.08 -12.33 15.81
N SER A 26 -10.31 -12.47 16.89
CA SER A 26 -9.07 -11.70 17.09
C SER A 26 -8.11 -11.89 15.92
N TYR A 27 -7.87 -13.12 15.47
CA TYR A 27 -7.02 -13.39 14.31
C TYR A 27 -7.53 -12.69 13.05
N TYR A 28 -8.83 -12.76 12.78
CA TYR A 28 -9.43 -12.09 11.62
C TYR A 28 -9.23 -10.56 11.68
N PHE A 29 -9.45 -9.94 12.84
CA PHE A 29 -9.32 -8.50 13.00
C PHE A 29 -7.87 -8.00 12.93
N PHE A 30 -6.91 -8.76 13.48
CA PHE A 30 -5.51 -8.32 13.54
C PHE A 30 -4.67 -8.75 12.34
N VAL A 31 -5.04 -9.81 11.63
CA VAL A 31 -4.24 -10.36 10.53
C VAL A 31 -4.91 -10.19 9.19
N VAL A 32 -6.22 -10.48 9.09
CA VAL A 32 -6.91 -10.52 7.79
C VAL A 32 -7.39 -9.13 7.38
N LEU A 33 -8.04 -8.38 8.28
CA LEU A 33 -8.58 -7.05 7.94
C LEU A 33 -7.51 -6.03 7.50
N PRO A 34 -6.33 -5.91 8.16
CA PRO A 34 -5.32 -4.93 7.75
C PRO A 34 -4.70 -5.24 6.38
N GLY A 35 -4.63 -6.53 6.01
CA GLY A 35 -4.13 -6.98 4.70
C GLY A 35 -5.18 -6.95 3.57
N GLY A 36 -6.46 -6.76 3.90
CA GLY A 36 -7.56 -6.68 2.94
C GLY A 36 -7.76 -5.28 2.36
N GLU A 37 -8.61 -5.16 1.33
CA GLU A 37 -8.88 -3.90 0.62
C GLU A 37 -9.33 -2.76 1.56
N LEU A 38 -10.01 -3.10 2.67
CA LEU A 38 -10.43 -2.14 3.69
C LEU A 38 -9.25 -1.54 4.47
N GLY A 39 -8.22 -2.32 4.78
CA GLY A 39 -6.98 -1.84 5.40
C GLY A 39 -6.12 -1.00 4.46
N GLN A 40 -6.34 -1.14 3.15
CA GLN A 40 -5.63 -0.39 2.11
C GLN A 40 -6.42 0.84 1.61
N GLY A 41 -7.61 1.11 2.15
CA GLY A 41 -8.50 2.17 1.65
C GLY A 41 -7.85 3.55 1.64
N GLU A 42 -7.08 3.89 2.68
CA GLU A 42 -6.39 5.18 2.74
C GLU A 42 -5.24 5.31 1.74
N LYS A 43 -4.50 4.22 1.50
CA LYS A 43 -3.46 4.15 0.47
C LYS A 43 -4.03 4.37 -0.92
N TRP A 44 -5.16 3.71 -1.21
CA TRP A 44 -5.90 3.90 -2.47
C TRP A 44 -6.44 5.32 -2.60
N ARG A 45 -6.97 5.89 -1.51
CA ARG A 45 -7.42 7.30 -1.48
C ARG A 45 -6.30 8.25 -1.86
N VAL A 46 -5.12 8.13 -1.27
CA VAL A 46 -3.95 8.97 -1.58
C VAL A 46 -3.59 8.89 -3.07
N LEU A 47 -3.50 7.68 -3.61
CA LEU A 47 -3.18 7.47 -5.03
C LEU A 47 -4.26 8.08 -5.95
N GLN A 48 -5.54 7.91 -5.63
CA GLN A 48 -6.65 8.48 -6.40
C GLN A 48 -6.69 10.01 -6.34
N GLU A 49 -6.38 10.59 -5.19
CA GLU A 49 -6.36 12.03 -4.99
C GLU A 49 -5.22 12.68 -5.79
N LEU A 50 -4.02 12.07 -5.75
CA LEU A 50 -2.89 12.53 -6.57
C LEU A 50 -3.18 12.39 -8.07
N GLU A 51 -3.75 11.26 -8.49
CA GLU A 51 -4.18 11.05 -9.87
C GLU A 51 -5.21 12.10 -10.28
N ALA A 52 -6.24 12.35 -9.47
CA ALA A 52 -7.26 13.34 -9.78
C ALA A 52 -6.69 14.76 -9.88
N LYS A 53 -5.77 15.12 -8.98
CA LYS A 53 -5.12 16.44 -8.93
C LYS A 53 -4.24 16.69 -10.15
N HIS A 54 -3.51 15.67 -10.60
CA HIS A 54 -2.49 15.80 -11.65
C HIS A 54 -2.97 15.29 -13.02
N ARG A 55 -4.17 14.72 -13.14
CA ARG A 55 -4.70 14.21 -14.42
C ARG A 55 -4.76 15.28 -15.52
N GLY A 56 -4.95 16.54 -15.13
CA GLY A 56 -5.02 17.68 -16.05
C GLY A 56 -3.67 18.31 -16.38
N ASP A 57 -2.57 17.84 -15.78
CA ASP A 57 -1.25 18.39 -16.04
C ASP A 57 -0.84 18.09 -17.49
N SER A 58 -0.08 19.00 -18.09
CA SER A 58 0.55 18.73 -19.38
C SER A 58 1.47 17.52 -19.27
N THR A 59 1.74 16.86 -20.41
CA THR A 59 2.55 15.62 -20.44
C THR A 59 3.81 15.75 -19.61
N ALA A 60 3.85 15.02 -18.49
CA ALA A 60 4.98 15.01 -17.59
C ALA A 60 6.19 14.38 -18.26
N SER A 61 7.36 15.01 -18.10
CA SER A 61 8.63 14.52 -18.61
C SER A 61 9.58 14.05 -17.51
N THR A 62 9.29 14.41 -16.26
CA THR A 62 10.13 14.12 -15.11
C THR A 62 9.34 13.41 -14.00
N PRO A 63 10.00 12.51 -13.24
CA PRO A 63 9.42 11.92 -12.05
C PRO A 63 9.10 13.00 -11.00
N PHE A 64 7.98 12.82 -10.32
CA PHE A 64 7.50 13.69 -9.26
C PHE A 64 7.38 12.92 -7.95
N ILE A 65 7.76 13.52 -6.83
CA ILE A 65 7.63 12.90 -5.52
C ILE A 65 6.64 13.73 -4.71
N SER A 66 5.53 13.09 -4.32
CA SER A 66 4.60 13.61 -3.33
C SER A 66 5.01 13.10 -1.95
N SER A 67 5.45 14.01 -1.09
CA SER A 67 5.81 13.68 0.30
C SER A 67 4.56 13.47 1.15
N ALA A 68 4.68 12.62 2.17
CA ALA A 68 3.62 12.44 3.15
C ALA A 68 3.31 13.76 3.89
N SER A 69 2.04 14.01 4.15
CA SER A 69 1.51 15.18 4.87
C SER A 69 0.32 14.76 5.74
N THR A 70 -0.24 15.71 6.50
CA THR A 70 -1.45 15.47 7.29
C THR A 70 -2.66 15.05 6.44
N GLU A 71 -2.74 15.54 5.19
CA GLU A 71 -3.85 15.23 4.27
C GLU A 71 -3.58 13.97 3.43
N LEU A 72 -2.31 13.73 3.10
CA LEU A 72 -1.82 12.59 2.33
C LEU A 72 -0.80 11.82 3.18
N PRO A 73 -1.21 10.90 4.06
CA PRO A 73 -0.31 10.27 5.03
C PRO A 73 0.71 9.30 4.41
N TYR A 74 0.63 9.07 3.10
CA TYR A 74 1.54 8.21 2.37
C TYR A 74 2.28 9.00 1.29
N ALA A 75 3.59 8.80 1.21
CA ALA A 75 4.39 9.33 0.12
C ALA A 75 4.18 8.51 -1.16
N ALA A 76 4.17 9.19 -2.30
CA ALA A 76 3.98 8.58 -3.60
C ALA A 76 4.96 9.14 -4.64
N LEU A 77 5.35 8.30 -5.58
CA LEU A 77 6.17 8.63 -6.74
C LEU A 77 5.27 8.64 -7.98
N GLY A 78 5.15 9.79 -8.63
CA GLY A 78 4.57 9.95 -9.95
C GLY A 78 5.62 9.68 -11.01
N LEU A 79 5.42 8.62 -11.79
CA LEU A 79 6.28 8.24 -12.91
C LEU A 79 5.68 8.75 -14.22
N PRO A 80 6.39 9.54 -15.03
CA PRO A 80 5.81 10.13 -16.24
C PRO A 80 5.42 9.05 -17.24
N THR A 81 4.24 9.13 -17.85
CA THR A 81 3.75 8.13 -18.83
C THR A 81 3.86 8.58 -20.27
N GLY A 82 4.04 9.89 -20.50
CA GLY A 82 3.94 10.52 -21.82
C GLY A 82 2.51 10.63 -22.37
N LYS A 83 1.47 10.30 -21.59
CA LYS A 83 0.07 10.38 -22.00
C LYS A 83 -0.61 11.59 -21.37
N ALA A 84 -1.25 12.44 -22.18
CA ALA A 84 -1.97 13.61 -21.67
C ALA A 84 -3.15 13.26 -20.75
N SER A 85 -3.80 12.10 -20.94
CA SER A 85 -4.97 11.70 -20.15
C SER A 85 -4.63 11.09 -18.78
N SER A 86 -3.35 10.75 -18.55
CA SER A 86 -2.84 10.17 -17.31
C SER A 86 -1.34 10.42 -17.29
N PRO A 87 -0.90 11.68 -17.01
CA PRO A 87 0.49 12.09 -17.19
C PRO A 87 1.44 11.35 -16.25
N TYR A 88 0.94 10.82 -15.14
CA TYR A 88 1.69 10.07 -14.15
C TYR A 88 1.09 8.67 -13.89
N LEU A 89 1.98 7.71 -13.68
CA LEU A 89 1.71 6.48 -12.96
C LEU A 89 2.15 6.70 -11.51
N TRP A 90 1.20 6.74 -10.59
CA TRP A 90 1.46 6.94 -9.17
C TRP A 90 1.78 5.62 -8.48
N VAL A 91 2.82 5.61 -7.66
CA VAL A 91 3.31 4.44 -6.92
C VAL A 91 3.59 4.83 -5.47
N LEU A 92 3.08 4.08 -4.49
CA LEU A 92 3.46 4.33 -3.08
C LEU A 92 4.90 3.88 -2.81
N VAL A 93 5.70 4.72 -2.16
CA VAL A 93 7.15 4.48 -2.04
C VAL A 93 7.59 3.75 -0.77
N ASP A 94 6.83 3.85 0.33
CA ASP A 94 7.21 3.29 1.65
C ASP A 94 6.19 2.29 2.20
N ASP A 95 5.45 1.62 1.32
CA ASP A 95 4.56 0.55 1.78
C ASP A 95 5.35 -0.72 2.07
N GLN A 96 5.75 -0.88 3.34
CA GLN A 96 6.44 -2.08 3.85
C GLN A 96 5.47 -3.23 4.14
N SER A 97 4.17 -2.95 4.17
CA SER A 97 3.14 -3.92 4.58
C SER A 97 2.56 -4.73 3.43
N ASP A 98 2.78 -4.32 2.18
CA ASP A 98 2.35 -5.07 1.00
C ASP A 98 3.54 -5.73 0.30
N THR A 99 3.33 -6.94 -0.18
CA THR A 99 4.29 -7.67 -1.01
C THR A 99 4.27 -7.18 -2.46
N ARG A 100 3.25 -6.38 -2.82
CA ARG A 100 3.02 -5.86 -4.17
C ARG A 100 3.16 -4.34 -4.18
N VAL A 101 3.54 -3.83 -5.35
CA VAL A 101 3.61 -2.39 -5.60
C VAL A 101 2.19 -1.86 -5.82
N MET A 102 1.73 -0.97 -4.93
CA MET A 102 0.48 -0.25 -5.12
C MET A 102 0.66 0.88 -6.11
N MET A 103 -0.17 0.88 -7.16
CA MET A 103 -0.06 1.86 -8.23
C MET A 103 -1.39 2.18 -8.92
N ILE A 104 -1.51 3.38 -9.47
CA ILE A 104 -2.63 3.81 -10.34
C ILE A 104 -2.11 4.65 -11.52
N PRO A 105 -2.57 4.42 -12.77
CA PRO A 105 -3.50 3.36 -13.19
C PRO A 105 -2.89 1.96 -13.07
N LYS A 106 -3.73 0.96 -12.83
CA LYS A 106 -3.30 -0.44 -12.73
C LYS A 106 -2.67 -0.87 -14.06
N ASN A 107 -1.47 -1.44 -14.01
CA ASN A 107 -0.68 -1.84 -15.19
C ASN A 107 -0.34 -0.67 -16.13
N GLY A 108 -0.30 0.57 -15.63
CA GLY A 108 0.16 1.69 -16.43
C GLY A 108 1.63 1.51 -16.85
N ALA A 109 1.92 1.87 -18.10
CA ALA A 109 3.30 2.00 -18.56
C ALA A 109 3.83 3.39 -18.19
N PHE A 110 5.12 3.47 -17.90
CA PHE A 110 5.82 4.71 -17.58
C PHE A 110 7.12 4.82 -18.38
N ASN A 111 7.62 6.03 -18.53
CA ASN A 111 8.85 6.36 -19.24
C ASN A 111 9.89 6.85 -18.23
N LEU A 112 10.78 5.96 -17.80
CA LEU A 112 11.85 6.29 -16.86
C LEU A 112 13.17 5.67 -17.34
N SER A 113 14.22 6.49 -17.43
CA SER A 113 15.55 5.98 -17.71
C SER A 113 16.16 5.26 -16.50
N CYS A 114 16.95 4.22 -16.73
CA CYS A 114 17.62 3.51 -15.65
C CYS A 114 18.60 4.40 -14.85
N ALA A 115 19.14 5.45 -15.48
CA ALA A 115 19.92 6.48 -14.78
C ALA A 115 19.07 7.25 -13.75
N ASN A 116 17.85 7.64 -14.11
CA ASN A 116 16.93 8.32 -13.22
C ASN A 116 16.49 7.41 -12.06
N THR A 117 16.30 6.11 -12.30
CA THR A 117 16.03 5.14 -11.24
C THR A 117 17.12 5.13 -10.17
N ASN A 118 18.39 5.19 -10.56
CA ASN A 118 19.50 5.24 -9.59
C ASN A 118 19.54 6.55 -8.79
N ILE A 119 19.13 7.66 -9.40
CA ILE A 119 18.99 8.93 -8.70
C ILE A 119 17.83 8.86 -7.70
N LEU A 120 16.69 8.29 -8.10
CA LEU A 120 15.51 8.14 -7.24
C LEU A 120 15.82 7.29 -6.01
N LYS A 121 16.51 6.16 -6.15
CA LYS A 121 16.95 5.32 -5.02
C LYS A 121 17.83 6.05 -4.01
N LYS A 122 18.59 7.06 -4.44
CA LYS A 122 19.45 7.85 -3.56
C LYS A 122 18.70 8.98 -2.86
N ARG A 123 17.61 9.47 -3.45
CA ARG A 123 16.84 10.63 -2.96
C ARG A 123 15.60 10.25 -2.17
N VAL A 124 15.04 9.07 -2.44
CA VAL A 124 13.80 8.58 -1.84
C VAL A 124 14.08 7.23 -1.20
N ARG A 125 13.58 7.04 0.01
CA ARG A 125 13.54 5.72 0.64
C ARG A 125 12.46 4.89 -0.06
N LEU A 126 12.88 4.10 -1.04
CA LEU A 126 12.00 3.17 -1.75
C LEU A 126 11.93 1.84 -0.99
N SER A 127 10.74 1.25 -0.91
CA SER A 127 10.61 -0.15 -0.48
C SER A 127 11.34 -1.06 -1.47
N PRO A 128 11.87 -2.22 -1.01
CA PRO A 128 12.58 -3.16 -1.89
C PRO A 128 11.76 -3.57 -3.12
N GLN A 129 10.45 -3.70 -2.95
CA GLN A 129 9.50 -4.07 -4.01
C GLN A 129 9.41 -2.97 -5.07
N VAL A 130 9.29 -1.71 -4.65
CA VAL A 130 9.25 -0.55 -5.54
C VAL A 130 10.59 -0.37 -6.25
N ALA A 131 11.70 -0.49 -5.53
CA ALA A 131 13.03 -0.40 -6.14
C ALA A 131 13.23 -1.45 -7.24
N LYS A 132 12.85 -2.71 -6.97
CA LYS A 132 12.90 -3.80 -7.94
C LYS A 132 11.95 -3.55 -9.12
N PHE A 133 10.75 -3.07 -8.87
CA PHE A 133 9.79 -2.72 -9.92
C PHE A 133 10.35 -1.64 -10.88
N LEU A 134 11.00 -0.60 -10.35
CA LEU A 134 11.63 0.43 -11.17
C LEU A 134 12.83 -0.09 -11.96
N GLU A 135 13.64 -0.99 -11.38
CA GLU A 135 14.75 -1.62 -12.09
C GLU A 135 14.30 -2.48 -13.27
N GLN A 136 13.21 -3.22 -13.10
CA GLN A 136 12.71 -4.15 -14.11
C GLN A 136 12.02 -3.45 -15.29
N ASN A 137 11.53 -2.22 -15.08
CA ASN A 137 10.72 -1.49 -16.05
C ASN A 137 11.36 -0.19 -16.52
N CYS A 138 12.62 0.09 -16.16
CA CYS A 138 13.35 1.22 -16.71
C CYS A 138 13.87 0.91 -18.12
N HIS A 139 14.11 1.95 -18.90
CA HIS A 139 14.69 1.84 -20.23
C HIS A 139 16.14 2.36 -20.23
N GLU A 140 17.01 1.68 -20.98
CA GLU A 140 18.32 2.24 -21.33
C GLU A 140 18.11 3.44 -22.26
N PRO A 141 18.89 4.53 -22.08
CA PRO A 141 18.75 5.76 -22.84
C PRO A 141 19.07 5.60 -24.33
#